data_AF-A0A101WJJ3-F1
#
_entry.id   AF-A0A101WJJ3-F1
#
_cell.length_a   1.000
_cell.length_b   1.000
_cell.length_c   1.000
_cell.angle_alpha   90.00
_cell.angle_beta   90.00
_cell.angle_gamma   90.00
#
_symmetry.space_group_name_H-M   'P 1'
#
loop_
_entity.id
_entity.type
_entity.pdbx_description
1 polymer ?
#
loop_
_entity_poly.entity_id
_entity_poly.type
_entity_poly.pdbx_seq_one_letter_code
_entity_poly.pdbx_strand_id
1 'polypeptide(L)'
;MASNEGNPKSAKANKTQKTILIGLIVVVVLVVIAYAGMHYTSRPQFCTSCHEIAPQVASWERGPHKDVECLSCHAAPGNLGYIVRKLSSYKELYLHFTNQVPAKLEWTTHIDACLYCHSGKDNAYPNAKNITLAPGSAPNAPPISHQPMIEGKVSCIGCHKNIGHAPTAGS
;
A
#
# COMPACT_ATOMS: atom_id res chain seq x y z
N MET A 1 39.33 -42.21 38.27
CA MET A 1 38.85 -42.30 36.87
C MET A 1 37.55 -43.10 36.88
N ALA A 2 36.41 -42.43 36.76
CA ALA A 2 35.16 -42.96 36.23
C ALA A 2 34.21 -41.76 36.06
N SER A 3 34.19 -41.24 34.84
CA SER A 3 33.34 -40.15 34.38
C SER A 3 31.88 -40.57 34.49
N ASN A 4 31.05 -39.82 35.22
CA ASN A 4 29.61 -40.03 35.22
C ASN A 4 28.98 -39.05 34.23
N GLU A 5 28.89 -39.46 32.97
CA GLU A 5 28.26 -38.67 31.91
C GLU A 5 26.74 -38.79 32.02
N GLY A 6 26.12 -37.75 32.56
CA GLY A 6 24.67 -37.59 32.59
C GLY A 6 24.12 -37.41 31.18
N ASN A 7 23.51 -38.47 30.66
CA ASN A 7 22.72 -38.51 29.43
C ASN A 7 21.73 -37.33 29.31
N PRO A 8 21.75 -36.53 28.23
CA PRO A 8 20.75 -35.48 28.03
C PRO A 8 19.38 -36.13 27.78
N LYS A 9 18.46 -35.98 28.72
CA LYS A 9 17.06 -36.39 28.53
C LYS A 9 16.49 -35.63 27.33
N SER A 10 16.35 -36.34 26.21
CA SER A 10 15.53 -35.94 25.06
C SER A 10 14.15 -35.54 25.57
N ALA A 11 13.86 -34.23 25.57
CA ALA A 11 12.56 -33.70 25.94
C ALA A 11 11.55 -34.15 24.88
N LYS A 12 10.81 -35.24 25.16
CA LYS A 12 9.65 -35.65 24.36
C LYS A 12 8.65 -34.49 24.38
N ALA A 13 8.55 -33.74 23.28
CA ALA A 13 7.55 -32.70 23.12
C ALA A 13 6.17 -33.29 23.46
N ASN A 14 5.57 -32.78 24.54
CA ASN A 14 4.32 -33.31 25.07
C ASN A 14 3.19 -33.06 24.04
N LYS A 15 2.11 -33.87 24.08
CA LYS A 15 0.99 -33.77 23.11
C LYS A 15 0.46 -32.33 22.99
N THR A 16 0.46 -31.59 24.10
CA THR A 16 0.08 -30.17 24.18
C THR A 16 1.03 -29.26 23.40
N GLN A 17 2.35 -29.45 23.48
CA GLN A 17 3.35 -28.70 22.70
C GLN A 17 3.17 -28.94 21.21
N LYS A 18 2.85 -30.18 20.79
CA LYS A 18 2.55 -30.48 19.38
C LYS A 18 1.28 -29.76 18.91
N THR A 19 0.21 -29.76 19.70
CA THR A 19 -1.03 -29.03 19.37
C THR A 19 -0.82 -27.53 19.30
N ILE A 20 -0.07 -26.94 20.25
CA ILE A 20 0.27 -25.51 20.24
C ILE A 20 1.10 -25.17 18.99
N LEU A 21 2.10 -26.00 18.65
CA LEU A 21 2.92 -25.78 17.47
C LEU A 21 2.10 -25.82 16.18
N ILE A 22 1.20 -26.81 16.04
CA ILE A 22 0.28 -26.89 14.89
C ILE A 22 -0.61 -25.65 14.83
N GLY A 23 -1.18 -25.23 15.96
CA GLY A 23 -2.00 -24.02 16.04
C GLY A 23 -1.25 -22.76 15.59
N LEU A 24 0.00 -22.58 16.05
CA LEU A 24 0.86 -21.47 15.63
C LEU A 24 1.16 -21.52 14.13
N ILE A 25 1.47 -22.69 13.58
CA ILE A 25 1.72 -22.85 12.15
C ILE A 25 0.47 -22.45 11.36
N VAL A 26 -0.72 -22.89 11.77
CA VAL A 26 -1.99 -22.53 11.12
C VAL A 26 -2.19 -21.01 11.15
N VAL A 27 -1.98 -20.35 12.30
CA VAL A 27 -2.10 -18.90 12.41
C VAL A 27 -1.13 -18.19 11.46
N VAL A 28 0.13 -18.61 11.43
CA VAL A 28 1.14 -18.02 10.52
C VAL A 28 0.72 -18.19 9.07
N VAL A 29 0.27 -19.37 8.67
CA VAL A 29 -0.20 -19.64 7.30
C VAL A 29 -1.38 -18.73 6.95
N LEU A 30 -2.36 -18.58 7.84
CA LEU A 30 -3.51 -17.69 7.62
C LEU A 30 -3.09 -16.23 7.47
N VAL A 31 -2.15 -15.74 8.29
CA VAL A 31 -1.62 -14.38 8.18
C VAL A 31 -0.92 -14.17 6.85
N VAL A 32 -0.10 -15.12 6.40
CA VAL A 32 0.60 -15.04 5.10
C VAL A 32 -0.40 -15.01 3.94
N ILE A 33 -1.42 -15.88 3.97
CA ILE A 33 -2.47 -15.91 2.95
C ILE A 33 -3.24 -14.59 2.93
N ALA A 34 -3.64 -14.08 4.10
CA ALA A 34 -4.34 -12.81 4.21
C ALA A 34 -3.50 -11.64 3.67
N TYR A 35 -2.20 -11.59 4.02
CA TYR A 35 -1.28 -10.58 3.53
C TYR A 35 -1.12 -10.64 2.01
N ALA A 36 -0.89 -11.83 1.44
CA ALA A 36 -0.80 -12.02 -0.01
C ALA A 36 -2.11 -11.63 -0.72
N GLY A 37 -3.26 -12.00 -0.16
CA GLY A 37 -4.57 -11.65 -0.68
C GLY A 37 -4.83 -10.14 -0.65
N MET A 38 -4.41 -9.44 0.41
CA MET A 38 -4.51 -7.99 0.49
C MET A 38 -3.75 -7.31 -0.65
N HIS A 39 -2.50 -7.70 -0.91
CA HIS A 39 -1.70 -7.13 -2.01
C HIS A 39 -2.25 -7.53 -3.39
N TYR A 40 -2.63 -8.79 -3.58
CA TYR A 40 -3.22 -9.26 -4.83
C TYR A 40 -4.48 -8.45 -5.22
N THR A 41 -5.36 -8.20 -4.25
CA THR A 41 -6.61 -7.45 -4.44
C THR A 41 -6.42 -5.93 -4.51
N SER A 42 -5.18 -5.45 -4.55
CA SER A 42 -4.85 -4.02 -4.76
C SER A 42 -4.18 -3.77 -6.10
N ARG A 43 -3.93 -4.84 -6.85
CA ARG A 43 -3.37 -4.75 -8.18
C ARG A 43 -4.39 -4.17 -9.17
N PRO A 44 -3.95 -3.42 -10.19
CA PRO A 44 -4.82 -2.85 -11.20
C PRO A 44 -5.75 -3.88 -11.85
N GLN A 45 -5.25 -5.10 -12.12
CA GLN A 45 -6.02 -6.19 -12.75
C GLN A 45 -7.19 -6.66 -11.88
N PHE A 46 -7.05 -6.61 -10.56
CA PHE A 46 -8.16 -6.88 -9.66
C PHE A 46 -9.14 -5.71 -9.68
N CYS A 47 -8.65 -4.46 -9.63
CA CYS A 47 -9.52 -3.29 -9.68
C CYS A 47 -10.38 -3.23 -10.95
N THR A 48 -9.85 -3.69 -12.10
CA THR A 48 -10.61 -3.79 -13.36
C THR A 48 -11.69 -4.88 -13.35
N SER A 49 -11.77 -5.74 -12.34
CA SER A 49 -12.90 -6.67 -12.20
C SER A 49 -14.22 -5.94 -11.89
N CYS A 50 -14.13 -4.69 -11.40
CA CYS A 50 -15.27 -3.80 -11.20
C CYS A 50 -15.31 -2.78 -12.34
N HIS A 51 -16.43 -2.72 -13.07
CA HIS A 51 -16.56 -1.85 -14.25
C HIS A 51 -16.56 -0.37 -13.86
N GLU A 52 -16.94 -0.04 -12.63
CA GLU A 52 -17.01 1.33 -12.10
C GLU A 52 -15.63 1.96 -11.93
N ILE A 53 -14.59 1.13 -11.77
CA ILE A 53 -13.21 1.56 -11.57
C ILE A 53 -12.37 1.43 -12.86
N ALA A 54 -12.83 0.64 -13.84
CA ALA A 54 -12.11 0.39 -15.08
C ALA A 54 -11.62 1.67 -15.82
N PRO A 55 -12.40 2.76 -15.95
CA PRO A 55 -11.91 3.97 -16.60
C PRO A 55 -10.74 4.64 -15.85
N GLN A 56 -10.75 4.56 -14.52
CA GLN A 56 -9.70 5.12 -13.65
C GLN A 56 -8.41 4.29 -13.76
N VAL A 57 -8.52 2.96 -13.92
CA VAL A 57 -7.36 2.10 -14.19
C VAL A 57 -6.74 2.43 -15.54
N ALA A 58 -7.55 2.52 -16.61
CA ALA A 58 -7.06 2.90 -17.94
C ALA A 58 -6.43 4.31 -17.97
N SER A 59 -6.86 5.18 -17.06
CA SER A 59 -6.27 6.51 -16.87
C SER A 59 -4.94 6.46 -16.10
N TRP A 60 -4.88 5.64 -15.06
CA TRP A 60 -3.68 5.40 -14.26
C TRP A 60 -2.56 4.75 -15.08
N GLU A 61 -2.88 3.81 -15.98
CA GLU A 61 -1.93 3.13 -16.87
C GLU A 61 -1.15 4.11 -17.78
N ARG A 62 -1.73 5.27 -18.07
CA ARG A 62 -1.12 6.33 -18.88
C ARG A 62 -0.34 7.35 -18.04
N GLY A 63 -0.43 7.25 -16.72
CA GLY A 63 0.19 8.19 -15.78
C GLY A 63 1.62 7.82 -15.40
N PRO A 64 2.33 8.72 -14.70
CA PRO A 64 3.70 8.49 -14.26
C PRO A 64 3.83 7.44 -13.12
N HIS A 65 2.72 7.07 -12.47
CA HIS A 65 2.69 6.06 -11.41
C HIS A 65 2.11 4.71 -11.84
N LYS A 66 2.05 4.43 -13.15
CA LYS A 66 1.54 3.18 -13.73
C LYS A 66 2.25 1.89 -13.26
N ASP A 67 3.33 2.00 -12.50
CA ASP A 67 4.09 0.88 -11.95
C ASP A 67 3.95 0.79 -10.41
N VAL A 68 3.02 1.54 -9.81
CA VAL A 68 2.77 1.60 -8.36
C VAL A 68 1.34 1.12 -8.04
N GLU A 69 1.18 0.27 -7.03
CA GLU A 69 -0.14 -0.25 -6.63
C GLU A 69 -1.13 0.87 -6.26
N CYS A 70 -2.42 0.67 -6.56
CA CYS A 70 -3.48 1.67 -6.34
C CYS A 70 -3.54 2.13 -4.87
N LEU A 71 -3.43 1.18 -3.93
CA LEU A 71 -3.49 1.45 -2.50
C LEU A 71 -2.22 2.12 -1.95
N SER A 72 -1.12 2.18 -2.70
CA SER A 72 0.03 3.01 -2.31
C SER A 72 -0.28 4.50 -2.36
N CYS A 73 -1.39 4.91 -2.98
CA CYS A 73 -1.90 6.29 -2.94
C CYS A 73 -3.29 6.39 -2.28
N HIS A 74 -4.15 5.39 -2.47
CA HIS A 74 -5.53 5.37 -1.94
C HIS A 74 -5.67 4.81 -0.52
N ALA A 75 -4.56 4.50 0.16
CA ALA A 75 -4.52 4.17 1.57
C ALA A 75 -3.47 5.01 2.28
N ALA A 76 -3.61 5.18 3.59
CA ALA A 76 -2.52 5.66 4.42
C ALA A 76 -1.33 4.66 4.34
N PRO A 77 -0.07 5.14 4.37
CA PRO A 77 1.09 4.29 4.25
C PRO A 77 1.21 3.30 5.41
N GLY A 78 1.86 2.17 5.14
CA GLY A 78 2.08 1.09 6.09
C GLY A 78 0.91 0.10 6.22
N ASN A 79 1.16 -1.01 6.90
CA ASN A 79 0.24 -2.15 6.95
C ASN A 79 -1.12 -1.81 7.57
N LEU A 80 -1.14 -0.97 8.62
CA LEU A 80 -2.38 -0.57 9.28
C LEU A 80 -3.27 0.26 8.35
N GLY A 81 -2.70 1.21 7.61
CA GLY A 81 -3.45 2.02 6.65
C GLY A 81 -4.06 1.16 5.54
N TYR A 82 -3.30 0.18 5.06
CA TYR A 82 -3.77 -0.81 4.09
C TYR A 82 -4.95 -1.63 4.62
N ILE A 83 -4.86 -2.15 5.85
CA ILE A 83 -5.94 -2.91 6.50
C ILE A 83 -7.18 -2.02 6.66
N VAL A 84 -7.04 -0.81 7.21
CA VAL A 84 -8.16 0.12 7.38
C VAL A 84 -8.83 0.42 6.05
N ARG A 85 -8.06 0.64 4.98
CA ARG A 85 -8.61 0.90 3.65
C ARG A 85 -9.37 -0.31 3.09
N LYS A 86 -8.85 -1.53 3.28
CA LYS A 86 -9.52 -2.78 2.88
C LYS A 86 -10.83 -2.99 3.65
N LEU A 87 -10.86 -2.71 4.96
CA LEU A 87 -12.09 -2.77 5.74
C LEU A 87 -13.10 -1.71 5.28
N SER A 88 -12.65 -0.51 4.94
CA SER A 88 -13.53 0.53 4.38
C SER A 88 -14.12 0.16 3.01
N SER A 89 -13.45 -0.70 2.22
CA SER A 89 -13.94 -1.18 0.92
C SER A 89 -15.23 -2.02 1.01
N TYR A 90 -15.63 -2.53 2.17
CA TYR A 90 -16.92 -3.23 2.30
C TYR A 90 -18.10 -2.33 1.90
N LYS A 91 -18.00 -1.01 2.11
CA LYS A 91 -18.99 -0.05 1.62
C LYS A 91 -19.07 -0.05 0.10
N GLU A 92 -17.94 -0.12 -0.60
CA GLU A 92 -17.88 -0.14 -2.07
C GLU A 92 -18.52 -1.43 -2.62
N LEU A 93 -18.22 -2.57 -2.00
CA LEU A 93 -18.86 -3.85 -2.34
C LEU A 93 -20.38 -3.79 -2.15
N TYR A 94 -20.84 -3.23 -1.02
CA TYR A 94 -22.27 -3.04 -0.77
C TYR A 94 -22.91 -2.18 -1.87
N LEU A 95 -22.31 -1.04 -2.23
CA LEU A 95 -22.83 -0.15 -3.27
C LEU A 95 -22.87 -0.84 -4.64
N HIS A 96 -21.85 -1.63 -4.98
CA HIS A 96 -21.81 -2.41 -6.21
C HIS A 96 -22.97 -3.43 -6.27
N PHE A 97 -23.08 -4.31 -5.27
CA PHE A 97 -24.10 -5.37 -5.28
C PHE A 97 -25.54 -4.87 -5.10
N THR A 98 -25.73 -3.67 -4.56
CA THR A 98 -27.05 -3.03 -4.43
C THR A 98 -27.37 -2.08 -5.59
N ASN A 99 -26.48 -1.93 -6.57
CA ASN A 99 -26.59 -0.95 -7.67
C ASN A 99 -26.78 0.49 -7.18
N GLN A 100 -26.12 0.87 -6.09
CA GLN A 100 -26.18 2.19 -5.47
C GLN A 100 -24.88 2.99 -5.65
N VAL A 101 -24.03 2.62 -6.61
CA VAL A 101 -22.79 3.36 -6.90
C VAL A 101 -23.14 4.79 -7.35
N PRO A 102 -22.57 5.83 -6.71
CA PRO A 102 -22.86 7.21 -7.09
C PRO A 102 -22.28 7.54 -8.46
N ALA A 103 -22.93 8.46 -9.18
CA ALA A 103 -22.46 8.92 -10.49
C ALA A 103 -21.06 9.57 -10.44
N LYS A 104 -20.71 10.18 -9.30
CA LYS A 104 -19.38 10.72 -9.04
C LYS A 104 -18.73 9.94 -7.92
N LEU A 105 -17.56 9.37 -8.20
CA LEU A 105 -16.73 8.70 -7.22
C LEU A 105 -15.85 9.73 -6.51
N GLU A 106 -15.88 9.69 -5.19
CA GLU A 106 -15.02 10.51 -4.35
C GLU A 106 -13.87 9.66 -3.81
N TRP A 107 -12.74 10.30 -3.58
CA TRP A 107 -11.57 9.67 -2.97
C TRP A 107 -10.98 10.58 -1.90
N THR A 108 -10.34 9.98 -0.91
CA THR A 108 -9.64 10.71 0.15
C THR A 108 -8.16 10.78 -0.20
N THR A 109 -7.61 12.00 -0.21
CA THR A 109 -6.18 12.20 -0.46
C THR A 109 -5.34 11.91 0.78
N HIS A 110 -4.31 11.08 0.60
CA HIS A 110 -3.32 10.75 1.63
C HIS A 110 -1.99 11.43 1.29
N ILE A 111 -1.73 12.60 1.88
CA ILE A 111 -0.48 13.36 1.62
C ILE A 111 0.75 12.61 2.13
N ASP A 112 0.61 11.92 3.26
CA ASP A 112 1.57 10.99 3.82
C ASP A 112 1.94 9.85 2.84
N ALA A 113 0.99 9.39 2.03
CA ALA A 113 1.28 8.40 0.98
C ALA A 113 2.20 8.97 -0.12
N CYS A 114 2.06 10.25 -0.49
CA CYS A 114 3.01 10.92 -1.39
C CYS A 114 4.39 11.01 -0.74
N LEU A 115 4.45 11.45 0.52
CA LEU A 115 5.69 11.64 1.26
C LEU A 115 6.43 10.34 1.54
N TYR A 116 5.71 9.22 1.62
CA TYR A 116 6.29 7.90 1.82
C TYR A 116 7.38 7.59 0.77
N CYS A 117 7.09 7.87 -0.51
CA CYS A 117 8.05 7.68 -1.59
C CYS A 117 8.89 8.94 -1.87
N HIS A 118 8.30 10.13 -1.75
CA HIS A 118 8.93 11.38 -2.20
C HIS A 118 9.77 12.10 -1.15
N SER A 119 9.87 11.60 0.08
CA SER A 119 10.73 12.18 1.13
C SER A 119 12.19 11.69 1.08
N GLY A 120 12.48 10.67 0.25
CA GLY A 120 13.79 10.01 0.21
C GLY A 120 14.13 9.20 1.47
N LYS A 121 13.16 8.98 2.37
CA LYS A 121 13.34 8.13 3.56
C LYS A 121 13.20 6.64 3.28
N ASP A 122 12.45 6.28 2.23
CA ASP A 122 12.25 4.89 1.83
C ASP A 122 13.13 4.54 0.63
N ASN A 123 14.00 3.53 0.81
CA ASN A 123 14.89 3.02 -0.23
C ASN A 123 14.16 2.11 -1.25
N ALA A 124 12.90 1.75 -1.01
CA ALA A 124 12.08 0.99 -1.95
C ALA A 124 11.80 1.75 -3.25
N TYR A 125 11.92 3.08 -3.24
CA TYR A 125 11.65 3.95 -4.40
C TYR A 125 12.85 4.85 -4.73
N PRO A 126 14.01 4.29 -5.12
CA PRO A 126 15.24 5.05 -5.30
C PRO A 126 15.16 6.07 -6.45
N ASN A 127 14.27 5.83 -7.41
CA ASN A 127 14.05 6.70 -8.58
C ASN A 127 12.96 7.75 -8.35
N ALA A 128 12.27 7.74 -7.20
CA ALA A 128 11.28 8.75 -6.88
C ALA A 128 11.94 10.12 -6.69
N LYS A 129 11.25 11.18 -7.10
CA LYS A 129 11.71 12.56 -6.85
C LYS A 129 11.77 12.81 -5.35
N ASN A 130 12.90 13.29 -4.84
CA ASN A 130 13.05 13.59 -3.42
C ASN A 130 12.84 15.08 -3.16
N ILE A 131 11.69 15.41 -2.56
CA ILE A 131 11.28 16.81 -2.32
C ILE A 131 12.11 17.51 -1.25
N THR A 132 12.85 16.76 -0.43
CA THR A 132 13.71 17.32 0.62
C THR A 132 15.04 17.87 0.08
N LEU A 133 15.36 17.56 -1.18
CA LEU A 133 16.56 18.03 -1.84
C LEU A 133 16.41 19.47 -2.34
N ALA A 134 17.49 20.24 -2.24
CA ALA A 134 17.57 21.55 -2.88
C ALA A 134 17.37 21.41 -4.41
N PRO A 135 16.72 22.37 -5.07
CA PRO A 135 16.44 22.26 -6.50
C PRO A 135 17.70 22.03 -7.33
N GLY A 136 17.66 21.02 -8.21
CA GLY A 136 18.79 20.66 -9.09
C GLY A 136 20.03 20.06 -8.40
N SER A 137 19.98 19.79 -7.10
CA SER A 137 21.15 19.26 -6.35
C SER A 137 21.47 17.80 -6.65
N ALA A 138 20.54 17.04 -7.26
CA ALA A 138 20.72 15.65 -7.65
C ALA A 138 19.77 15.27 -8.82
N PRO A 139 19.97 14.14 -9.52
CA PRO A 139 19.09 13.71 -10.60
C PRO A 139 17.62 13.54 -10.20
N ASN A 140 17.36 13.13 -8.95
CA ASN A 140 16.02 13.00 -8.39
C ASN A 140 15.54 14.25 -7.64
N ALA A 141 16.31 15.34 -7.63
CA ALA A 141 15.85 16.61 -7.06
C ALA A 141 14.74 17.24 -7.93
N PRO A 142 13.77 17.94 -7.33
CA PRO A 142 12.76 18.70 -8.07
C PRO A 142 13.37 19.97 -8.70
N PRO A 143 12.73 20.56 -9.73
CA PRO A 143 13.18 21.81 -10.34
C PRO A 143 12.87 23.05 -9.50
N ILE A 144 11.97 22.95 -8.52
CA ILE A 144 11.56 24.02 -7.62
C ILE A 144 11.54 23.53 -6.18
N SER A 145 11.64 24.46 -5.22
CA SER A 145 11.54 24.13 -3.80
C SER A 145 10.13 23.67 -3.43
N HIS A 146 10.05 22.64 -2.61
CA HIS A 146 8.79 22.08 -2.08
C HIS A 146 8.63 22.34 -0.58
N GLN A 147 9.40 23.28 -0.02
CA GLN A 147 9.38 23.60 1.41
C GLN A 147 7.98 23.88 1.97
N PRO A 148 7.10 24.65 1.29
CA PRO A 148 5.73 24.87 1.78
C PRO A 148 4.90 23.58 1.85
N MET A 149 5.16 22.60 0.99
CA MET A 149 4.48 21.31 0.96
C MET A 149 4.99 20.40 2.09
N ILE A 150 6.30 20.45 2.36
CA ILE A 150 6.92 19.75 3.50
C ILE A 150 6.35 20.27 4.83
N GLU A 151 6.10 21.58 4.91
CA GLU A 151 5.46 22.23 6.07
C GLU A 151 3.93 22.03 6.13
N GLY A 152 3.34 21.32 5.17
CA GLY A 152 1.90 21.05 5.12
C GLY A 152 1.02 22.25 4.75
N LYS A 153 1.62 23.36 4.28
CA LYS A 153 0.90 24.59 3.90
C LYS A 153 0.26 24.50 2.52
N VAL A 154 0.74 23.63 1.65
CA VAL A 154 0.27 23.46 0.26
C VAL A 154 0.13 21.97 -0.07
N SER A 155 -1.01 21.60 -0.67
CA SER A 155 -1.26 20.22 -1.10
C SER A 155 -0.47 19.86 -2.36
N CYS A 156 0.06 18.64 -2.41
CA CYS A 156 0.80 18.10 -3.56
C CYS A 156 -0.06 18.14 -4.84
N ILE A 157 -1.33 17.75 -4.72
CA ILE A 157 -2.28 17.70 -5.85
C ILE A 157 -2.78 19.09 -6.27
N GLY A 158 -2.37 20.17 -5.58
CA GLY A 158 -2.62 21.53 -6.05
C GLY A 158 -1.92 21.83 -7.37
N CYS A 159 -0.69 21.30 -7.54
CA CYS A 159 0.08 21.38 -8.78
C CYS A 159 0.13 20.03 -9.53
N HIS A 160 0.22 18.91 -8.81
CA HIS A 160 0.30 17.55 -9.39
C HIS A 160 -1.08 16.89 -9.54
N LYS A 161 -2.04 17.60 -10.16
CA LYS A 161 -3.46 17.19 -10.22
C LYS A 161 -3.70 15.84 -10.89
N ASN A 162 -2.94 15.54 -11.94
CA ASN A 162 -3.20 14.38 -12.82
C ASN A 162 -2.14 13.28 -12.68
N ILE A 163 -1.60 13.14 -11.47
CA ILE A 163 -0.49 12.24 -11.20
C ILE A 163 -0.93 10.78 -11.01
N GLY A 164 -2.15 10.57 -10.49
CA GLY A 164 -2.73 9.26 -10.23
C GLY A 164 -3.68 8.79 -11.34
N HIS A 165 -4.46 9.72 -11.90
CA HIS A 165 -5.31 9.48 -13.07
C HIS A 165 -5.10 10.63 -14.05
N ALA A 166 -4.75 10.32 -15.29
CA ALA A 166 -4.71 11.28 -16.37
C ALA A 166 -6.08 11.98 -16.55
N PRO A 167 -6.10 13.25 -17.01
CA PRO A 167 -7.37 13.94 -17.25
C PRO A 167 -8.17 13.18 -18.31
N THR A 168 -9.46 13.02 -18.07
CA THR A 168 -10.38 12.51 -19.08
C THR A 168 -10.55 13.58 -20.16
N ALA A 169 -10.67 13.17 -21.43
CA ALA A 169 -10.96 14.11 -22.50
C ALA A 169 -12.34 14.76 -22.20
N GLY A 170 -12.34 16.03 -21.79
CA GLY A 170 -13.56 16.79 -21.50
C GLY A 170 -13.74 17.32 -20.07
N SER A 171 -12.73 17.25 -19.19
CA SER A 171 -12.74 17.92 -17.87
C SER A 171 -12.11 19.31 -17.90
#